data_AF-A0A3C1Y5Q0-F1
#
_entry.id   AF-A0A3C1Y5Q0-F1
#
_cell.length_a   1.000
_cell.length_b   1.000
_cell.length_c   1.000
_cell.angle_alpha   90.00
_cell.angle_beta   90.00
_cell.angle_gamma   90.00
#
_symmetry.space_group_name_H-M   'P 1'
#
loop_
_entity.id
_entity.type
_entity.pdbx_description
1 polymer ?
#
loop_
_entity_poly.entity_id
_entity_poly.type
_entity_poly.pdbx_seq_one_letter_code
_entity_poly.pdbx_strand_id
1 'polypeptide(L)' 'MKIAIIGYGRMGHEVEKAAVARGHEIVCRIDKDNRGEFDSEAFASADAAIEFTIPTQAFDNVDE' A
#
# COMPACT_ATOMS: atom_id res chain seq x y z
N MET A 1 -9.58 2.73 9.71
CA MET A 1 -9.16 3.51 8.52
C MET A 1 -9.00 2.55 7.37
N LYS A 2 -9.22 3.03 6.16
CA LYS A 2 -8.87 2.38 4.90
C LYS A 2 -7.40 2.65 4.62
N ILE A 3 -6.61 1.59 4.44
CA ILE A 3 -5.17 1.66 4.25
C ILE A 3 -4.80 1.04 2.91
N ALA A 4 -3.98 1.73 2.14
CA ALA A 4 -3.25 1.16 1.01
C ALA A 4 -1.85 0.73 1.45
N ILE A 5 -1.37 -0.41 0.96
CA ILE A 5 0.00 -0.87 1.20
C ILE A 5 0.75 -0.88 -0.13
N ILE A 6 1.87 -0.15 -0.20
CA ILE A 6 2.76 -0.10 -1.36
C ILE A 6 4.05 -0.86 -1.00
N GLY A 7 4.42 -1.84 -1.81
CA GLY A 7 5.47 -2.81 -1.49
C GLY A 7 4.93 -4.00 -0.69
N TYR A 8 4.11 -4.84 -1.33
CA TYR A 8 3.44 -5.98 -0.70
C TYR A 8 4.30 -7.25 -0.58
N GLY A 9 5.56 -7.09 -0.16
CA GLY A 9 6.45 -8.19 0.19
C GLY A 9 6.27 -8.68 1.64
N ARG A 10 7.33 -9.27 2.21
CA ARG A 10 7.32 -9.78 3.61
C ARG A 10 6.86 -8.75 4.63
N MET A 11 7.34 -7.50 4.54
CA MET A 11 6.93 -6.44 5.45
C MET A 11 5.48 -5.99 5.21
N GLY A 12 5.03 -5.93 3.95
CA GLY A 12 3.64 -5.59 3.62
C GLY A 12 2.64 -6.56 4.27
N HIS A 13 2.94 -7.87 4.26
CA HIS A 13 2.11 -8.87 4.96
C HIS A 13 2.06 -8.67 6.47
N GLU A 14 3.19 -8.34 7.12
CA GLU A 14 3.21 -8.10 8.57
C GLU A 14 2.48 -6.81 8.95
N VAL A 15 2.60 -5.77 8.12
CA VAL A 15 1.85 -4.52 8.27
C VAL A 15 0.36 -4.76 8.14
N GLU A 16 -0.07 -5.53 7.14
CA GLU A 16 -1.48 -5.90 6.98
C GLU A 16 -2.02 -6.63 8.22
N LYS A 17 -1.32 -7.65 8.71
CA LYS A 17 -1.70 -8.36 9.94
C LYS A 17 -1.85 -7.39 11.11
N ALA A 18 -0.89 -6.48 11.28
CA ALA A 18 -0.87 -5.51 12.36
C ALA A 18 -1.98 -4.45 12.23
N ALA A 19 -2.32 -4.03 11.02
CA ALA A 19 -3.38 -3.07 10.71
C ALA A 19 -4.77 -3.67 10.91
N VAL A 20 -5.00 -4.88 10.38
CA VAL A 20 -6.25 -5.62 10.56
C VAL A 20 -6.51 -5.93 12.03
N ALA A 21 -5.48 -6.35 12.77
CA ALA A 21 -5.59 -6.57 14.22
C ALA A 21 -5.97 -5.32 15.02
N ARG A 22 -5.76 -4.12 14.47
CA ARG A 22 -6.17 -2.83 15.04
C ARG A 22 -7.52 -2.32 14.51
N GLY A 23 -8.22 -3.12 13.70
CA GLY A 23 -9.52 -2.75 13.12
C GLY A 23 -9.42 -1.80 11.93
N HIS A 24 -8.30 -1.81 11.21
CA HIS A 24 -8.17 -1.11 9.92
C HIS A 24 -8.50 -2.05 8.75
N GLU A 25 -8.92 -1.48 7.63
CA GLU A 25 -9.26 -2.18 6.41
C GLU A 25 -8.15 -1.98 5.37
N ILE A 26 -7.64 -3.06 4.78
CA ILE A 26 -6.69 -2.95 3.67
C ILE A 26 -7.46 -2.93 2.35
N VAL A 27 -7.54 -1.75 1.74
CA VAL A 27 -8.35 -1.51 0.53
C VAL A 27 -7.56 -1.73 -0.76
N CYS A 28 -6.24 -1.57 -0.73
CA CYS A 28 -5.38 -1.71 -1.90
C CYS A 28 -4.00 -2.26 -1.52
N ARG A 29 -3.41 -3.09 -2.39
CA ARG A 29 -2.08 -3.69 -2.24
C ARG A 29 -1.34 -3.54 -3.55
N ILE A 30 -0.30 -2.72 -3.57
CA ILE A 30 0.48 -2.42 -4.76
C ILE A 30 1.88 -3.00 -4.60
N ASP A 31 2.37 -3.65 -5.65
CA ASP A 31 3.74 -4.10 -5.83
C ASP A 31 4.16 -3.86 -7.30
N LYS A 32 5.40 -4.21 -7.65
CA LYS A 32 5.98 -4.04 -8.98
C LYS A 32 5.15 -4.64 -10.11
N ASP A 33 4.33 -5.66 -9.81
CA ASP A 33 3.59 -6.44 -10.81
C ASP A 33 2.19 -5.83 -11.09
N ASN A 34 1.73 -4.86 -10.30
CA ASN A 34 0.42 -4.22 -10.44
C ASN A 34 0.45 -2.70 -10.21
N ARG A 35 1.49 -2.00 -10.70
CA ARG A 35 1.59 -0.53 -10.58
C ARG A 35 0.35 0.23 -11.09
N GLY A 36 -0.37 -0.28 -12.08
CA GLY A 36 -1.62 0.35 -12.53
C GLY A 36 -2.73 0.44 -11.48
N GLU A 37 -2.58 -0.18 -10.30
CA GLU A 37 -3.53 -0.01 -9.20
C GLU A 37 -3.43 1.32 -8.46
N PHE A 38 -2.38 2.14 -8.71
CA PHE A 38 -2.35 3.53 -8.24
C PHE A 38 -3.55 4.33 -8.75
N ASP A 39 -4.00 4.07 -9.98
CA ASP A 39 -5.17 4.72 -10.59
C ASP A 39 -6.52 4.14 -10.15
N SER A 40 -6.52 3.13 -9.27
CA SER A 40 -7.75 2.43 -8.89
C SER A 40 -8.62 3.25 -7.92
N GLU A 41 -9.95 3.08 -8.01
CA GLU A 41 -10.88 3.63 -7.01
C GLU A 41 -10.56 3.10 -5.60
N ALA A 42 -10.01 1.89 -5.51
CA ALA A 42 -9.61 1.28 -4.24
C ALA A 42 -8.47 2.07 -3.58
N PHE A 43 -7.43 2.42 -4.35
CA PHE A 43 -6.33 3.26 -3.89
C PHE A 43 -6.83 4.67 -3.53
N ALA A 44 -7.63 5.29 -4.40
CA ALA A 44 -8.22 6.61 -4.15
C ALA A 44 -9.12 6.65 -2.90
N SER A 45 -9.66 5.51 -2.47
CA SER A 45 -10.48 5.41 -1.26
C SER A 45 -9.70 5.28 0.06
N ALA A 46 -8.37 5.16 0.00
CA ALA A 46 -7.54 4.98 1.19
C ALA A 46 -7.42 6.28 2.00
N ASP A 47 -7.52 6.19 3.32
CA ASP A 47 -7.26 7.29 4.25
C ASP A 47 -5.76 7.54 4.44
N ALA A 48 -4.94 6.49 4.24
CA ALA A 48 -3.49 6.54 4.34
C ALA A 48 -2.85 5.45 3.45
N ALA A 49 -1.66 5.74 2.93
CA ALA A 49 -0.80 4.76 2.27
C ALA A 49 0.41 4.45 3.17
N ILE A 50 0.73 3.16 3.31
CA ILE A 50 1.93 2.69 4.00
C ILE A 50 2.87 2.10 2.96
N GLU A 51 3.99 2.77 2.74
CA GLU A 51 4.99 2.37 1.75
C GLU A 51 6.20 1.68 2.41
N PHE A 52 6.47 0.46 1.97
CA PHE A 52 7.66 -0.32 2.32
C PHE A 52 8.39 -0.79 1.06
N THR A 53 9.09 0.15 0.44
CA THR A 53 9.88 -0.09 -0.77
C THR A 53 11.36 0.15 -0.52
N ILE A 54 12.18 -0.14 -1.53
CA ILE A 54 13.60 0.22 -1.51
C ILE A 54 13.78 1.71 -1.83
N PRO A 55 14.85 2.38 -1.35
CA PRO A 55 15.02 3.83 -1.52
C PRO A 55 14.93 4.32 -2.97
N THR A 56 15.36 3.48 -3.92
CA THR A 56 15.32 3.79 -5.37
C THR A 56 13.91 3.79 -5.96
N GLN A 57 12.87 3.43 -5.20
CA GLN A 57 11.48 3.40 -5.65
C GLN A 57 10.61 4.43 -4.93
N ALA A 58 11.09 5.00 -3.81
CA ALA A 58 10.30 5.92 -3.00
C ALA A 58 9.91 7.21 -3.76
N PHE A 59 10.79 7.71 -4.63
CA PHE A 59 10.49 8.92 -5.41
C PHE A 59 9.38 8.65 -6.44
N ASP A 60 9.56 7.60 -7.25
CA ASP A 60 8.59 7.23 -8.29
C ASP A 60 7.20 6.96 -7.71
N ASN A 61 7.09 6.38 -6.51
CA ASN A 61 5.80 6.05 -5.91
C ASN A 61 5.05 7.24 -5.30
N VAL A 62 5.75 8.35 -5.02
CA VAL A 62 5.14 9.58 -4.49
C VAL A 62 4.68 10.50 -5.63
N ASP A 63 5.30 10.37 -6.82
CA ASP A 63 4.95 11.13 -8.02
C ASP A 63 3.80 10.49 -8.83
N GLU A 64 3.42 9.25 -8.52
CA GLU A 64 2.23 8.55 -9.08
C GLU A 64 0.95 9.00 -8.38
#